data_AF-A0ABD7YVS3-F1
#
_entry.id   AF-A0ABD7YVS3-F1
#
_cell.length_a   1.000
_cell.length_b   1.000
_cell.length_c   1.000
_cell.angle_alpha   90.00
_cell.angle_beta   90.00
_cell.angle_gamma   90.00
#
_symmetry.space_group_name_H-M   'P 1'
#
loop_
_entity.id
_entity.type
_entity.pdbx_description
1 polymer ?
#
loop_
_entity_poly.entity_id
_entity_poly.type
_entity_poly.pdbx_seq_one_letter_code
_entity_poly.pdbx_strand_id
1 'polypeptide(L)' 'MSGRTKFTWKQRLEAVEMCLSGDYSYITVAKKFNTRDSTLRNWISSYKNNGVDGLKESHT' A
#
# COMPACT_ATOMS: atom_id res chain seq x y z
N MET A 1 23.72 9.49 -0.46
CA MET A 1 23.33 8.23 0.20
C MET A 1 21.90 7.91 -0.17
N SER A 2 21.70 6.70 -0.68
CA SER A 2 20.47 6.20 -1.28
C SER A 2 19.31 6.16 -0.28
N GLY A 3 18.24 6.89 -0.56
CA GLY A 3 17.03 6.90 0.26
C GLY A 3 15.79 6.56 -0.55
N ARG A 4 15.81 5.51 -1.37
CA ARG A 4 14.55 4.92 -1.83
C ARG A 4 13.94 4.27 -0.60
N THR A 5 13.09 5.00 0.12
CA THR A 5 12.22 4.45 1.17
C THR A 5 11.28 3.47 0.48
N LYS A 6 11.74 2.24 0.31
CA LYS A 6 10.95 1.15 -0.25
C LYS A 6 9.93 0.80 0.81
N PHE A 7 8.69 1.24 0.62
CA PHE A 7 7.56 0.77 1.42
C PHE A 7 7.65 -0.74 1.53
N THR A 8 7.82 -1.24 2.75
CA THR A 8 7.84 -2.67 2.98
C THR A 8 6.46 -3.24 2.68
N TRP A 9 6.39 -4.50 2.26
CA TRP A 9 5.11 -5.17 2.01
C TRP A 9 4.18 -5.10 3.23
N LYS A 10 4.73 -5.05 4.46
CA LYS A 10 3.97 -4.83 5.70
C LYS A 10 3.28 -3.47 5.75
N GLN A 11 3.99 -2.39 5.40
CA GLN A 11 3.38 -1.06 5.34
C GLN A 11 2.30 -0.97 4.27
N ARG A 12 2.52 -1.61 3.12
CA ARG A 12 1.51 -1.69 2.06
C ARG A 12 0.27 -2.47 2.53
N LEU A 13 0.47 -3.59 3.22
CA LEU A 13 -0.60 -4.41 3.78
C LEU A 13 -1.42 -3.62 4.80
N GLU A 14 -0.76 -2.96 5.75
CA GLU A 14 -1.44 -2.13 6.75
C GLU A 14 -2.27 -1.01 6.09
N ALA A 15 -1.74 -0.39 5.03
CA ALA A 15 -2.44 0.64 4.29
C ALA A 15 -3.67 0.10 3.53
N VAL A 16 -3.56 -1.09 2.95
CA VAL A 16 -4.66 -1.79 2.27
C VAL A 16 -5.73 -2.21 3.27
N GLU A 17 -5.34 -2.79 4.40
CA GLU A 17 -6.25 -3.19 5.47
C GLU A 17 -7.00 -2.00 6.06
N MET A 18 -6.33 -0.87 6.33
CA MET A 18 -7.00 0.37 6.76
C MET A 18 -8.03 0.87 5.75
N CYS A 19 -7.70 0.79 4.45
CA CYS A 19 -8.65 1.16 3.40
C CYS A 19 -9.83 0.19 3.29
N LEU A 20 -9.62 -1.10 3.54
CA LEU A 20 -10.64 -2.15 3.47
C LEU A 20 -11.54 -2.17 4.72
N SER A 21 -10.98 -1.83 5.89
CA SER A 21 -11.72 -1.72 7.15
C SER A 21 -12.80 -0.62 7.09
N GLY A 22 -12.57 0.40 6.26
CA GLY A 22 -13.52 1.52 6.10
C GLY A 22 -13.39 2.59 7.19
N ASP A 23 -12.52 2.39 8.18
CA ASP A 23 -12.25 3.35 9.26
C ASP A 23 -11.60 4.66 8.77
N TYR A 24 -10.89 4.62 7.65
CA TYR A 24 -10.14 5.76 7.14
C TYR A 24 -10.37 5.99 5.64
N SER A 25 -10.62 7.25 5.27
CA SER A 25 -10.65 7.67 3.88
C SER A 25 -9.29 7.45 3.20
N TYR A 26 -9.29 7.11 1.91
CA TYR A 26 -8.08 6.91 1.11
C TYR A 26 -7.06 8.04 1.22
N ILE A 27 -7.53 9.29 1.32
CA ILE A 27 -6.67 10.49 1.47
C ILE A 27 -5.91 10.47 2.80
N THR A 28 -6.58 10.07 3.89
CA THR A 28 -5.98 10.00 5.23
C THR A 28 -4.92 8.91 5.28
N VAL A 29 -5.24 7.74 4.73
CA VAL A 29 -4.29 6.63 4.62
C VAL A 29 -3.11 7.04 3.73
N ALA A 30 -3.37 7.65 2.57
CA ALA A 30 -2.33 8.13 1.66
C ALA A 30 -1.35 9.08 2.37
N LYS A 31 -1.86 10.06 3.14
CA LYS A 31 -1.05 10.98 3.93
C LYS A 31 -0.25 10.25 5.02
N LYS A 32 -0.88 9.32 5.76
CA LYS A 32 -0.24 8.54 6.84
C LYS A 32 0.96 7.74 6.32
N PHE A 33 0.81 7.13 5.15
CA PHE A 33 1.87 6.38 4.50
C PHE A 33 2.71 7.23 3.54
N ASN A 34 2.53 8.56 3.50
CA ASN A 34 3.21 9.45 2.56
C ASN A 34 3.23 8.92 1.11
N THR A 35 2.11 8.33 0.69
CA THR A 35 1.90 7.73 -0.62
C THR A 35 0.78 8.46 -1.37
N ARG A 36 0.59 8.13 -2.64
CA ARG A 36 -0.52 8.65 -3.46
C ARG A 36 -1.74 7.72 -3.35
N ASP A 37 -2.93 8.30 -3.46
CA ASP A 37 -4.19 7.54 -3.51
C ASP A 37 -4.21 6.54 -4.68
N SER A 38 -3.62 6.91 -5.81
CA SER A 38 -3.45 6.03 -6.97
C SER A 38 -2.56 4.82 -6.65
N THR A 39 -1.50 5.02 -5.86
CA THR A 39 -0.64 3.93 -5.38
C THR A 39 -1.39 3.00 -4.43
N LEU A 40 -2.21 3.55 -3.53
CA LEU A 40 -3.08 2.76 -2.67
C LEU A 40 -4.08 1.91 -3.48
N ARG A 41 -4.71 2.48 -4.50
CA ARG A 41 -5.61 1.73 -5.39
C ARG A 41 -4.88 0.58 -6.08
N ASN A 42 -3.66 0.82 -6.56
CA ASN A 42 -2.83 -0.25 -7.15
C ASN A 42 -2.52 -1.35 -6.13
N TRP A 43 -2.13 -1.00 -4.90
CA TRP A 43 -1.91 -1.99 -3.84
C TRP A 43 -3.16 -2.80 -3.53
N ILE A 44 -4.32 -2.16 -3.40
CA ILE A 44 -5.59 -2.85 -3.18
C ILE A 44 -5.91 -3.79 -4.36
N SER A 45 -5.66 -3.37 -5.59
CA SER A 45 -5.85 -4.20 -6.78
C SER A 45 -4.91 -5.40 -6.81
N SER A 46 -3.60 -5.20 -6.58
CA SER A 46 -2.62 -6.29 -6.49
C SER A 46 -2.95 -7.24 -5.33
N TYR A 47 -3.42 -6.71 -4.20
CA TYR A 47 -3.88 -7.51 -3.06
C TYR A 47 -5.11 -8.35 -3.39
N LYS A 48 -6.08 -7.80 -4.12
CA LYS A 48 -7.27 -8.56 -4.55
C LYS A 48 -6.94 -9.67 -5.56
N ASN A 49 -5.94 -9.45 -6.42
CA ASN A 49 -5.57 -10.42 -7.45
C ASN A 49 -4.62 -11.51 -6.93
N ASN A 50 -3.61 -11.13 -6.17
CA ASN A 50 -2.49 -12.00 -5.76
C ASN A 50 -2.34 -12.10 -4.23
N GLY A 51 -3.25 -11.53 -3.44
CA GLY A 51 -3.14 -11.49 -1.98
C GLY A 51 -1.95 -10.68 -1.50
N VAL A 52 -1.39 -11.07 -0.35
CA VAL A 52 -0.18 -10.46 0.22
C VAL A 52 1.00 -10.53 -0.77
N ASP A 53 1.05 -11.52 -1.65
CA ASP A 53 2.13 -11.67 -2.62
C ASP A 53 2.13 -10.54 -3.67
N GLY A 54 0.96 -10.05 -4.07
CA GLY A 54 0.83 -8.86 -4.90
C GLY A 54 1.33 -7.57 -4.25
N LEU A 55 1.39 -7.52 -2.90
CA LEU A 55 1.95 -6.39 -2.17
C LEU A 55 3.46 -6.50 -1.98
N LYS A 56 3.99 -7.72 -2.08
CA LYS A 56 5.42 -7.99 -2.00
C LYS A 56 6.20 -7.57 -3.24
N GLU A 57 5.52 -7.10 -4.30
CA GLU A 57 6.12 -6.90 -5.63
C GLU A 57 7.55 -6.33 -5.62
N SER A 58 8.44 -7.30 -5.87
CA SER A 58 9.34 -7.37 -7.01
C SER A 58 10.41 -6.27 -7.07
N HIS A 59 11.47 -6.47 -6.29
CA HIS A 59 12.79 -6.12 -6.80
C HIS A 59 13.09 -7.07 -7.97
N THR A 60 12.89 -6.60 -9.20
CA THR A 60 13.92 -6.84 -10.22
C THR A 60 14.86 -5.65 -10.19
#